data_AF-A0A7U9SWX4-F1
#
_entry.id   AF-A0A7U9SWX4-F1
#
_cell.length_a   1.000
_cell.length_b   1.000
_cell.length_c   1.000
_cell.angle_alpha   90.00
_cell.angle_beta   90.00
_cell.angle_gamma   90.00
#
_symmetry.space_group_name_H-M   'P 1'
#
loop_
_entity.id
_entity.type
_entity.pdbx_description
1 polymer ?
#
loop_
_entity_poly.entity_id
_entity_poly.type
_entity_poly.pdbx_seq_one_letter_code
_entity_poly.pdbx_strand_id
1 'polypeptide(L)'
;MLVFLGVENFAKIESAKICINSYTLLVGPNNSGKTYFMQLVQGVNERLVDLLDEKGMQILQCSKDTASDRDSDTEDAGYMISKDNILQFTEYLNEKLDENKEQIVREIFGREVPTGKIYVEFCLEAEEKYEVIFSEHLDKINKILSLTGSMLSLPANLLVSAADGALSDSFAGRKAYILKKYSEEKKKGEVVSLSVRSAKEEMDSIKSMLRNIFECDSLFFPASRTGIMLLYREFFANKADDMFSYQVKENQLVEKKKFETNK
;
A
#
# COMPACT_ATOMS: atom_id res chain seq x y z
N MET A 1 4.20 9.12 9.89
CA MET A 1 2.82 8.71 10.20
C MET A 1 2.95 7.37 10.85
N LEU A 2 2.25 7.14 11.95
CA LEU A 2 2.14 5.82 12.57
C LEU A 2 0.76 5.26 12.25
N VAL A 3 0.71 3.98 11.91
CA VAL A 3 -0.55 3.27 11.65
C VAL A 3 -0.68 2.20 12.71
N PHE A 4 -1.77 2.24 13.47
CA PHE A 4 -2.06 1.23 14.47
C PHE A 4 -3.25 0.39 14.04
N LEU A 5 -3.20 -0.90 14.38
CA LEU A 5 -4.34 -1.81 14.30
C LEU A 5 -4.62 -2.34 15.69
N GLY A 6 -5.88 -2.27 16.10
CA GLY A 6 -6.35 -2.75 17.37
C GLY A 6 -7.52 -3.71 17.26
N VAL A 7 -7.68 -4.50 18.31
CA VAL A 7 -8.75 -5.48 18.45
C VAL A 7 -9.31 -5.48 19.87
N GLU A 8 -10.58 -5.84 19.98
CA GLU A 8 -11.25 -6.11 21.25
C GLU A 8 -12.02 -7.43 21.15
N ASN A 9 -11.96 -8.24 22.20
CA ASN A 9 -12.61 -9.54 22.29
C ASN A 9 -12.32 -10.45 21.09
N PHE A 10 -11.05 -10.55 20.69
CA PHE A 10 -10.60 -11.39 19.58
C PHE A 10 -10.01 -12.70 20.10
N ALA A 11 -10.70 -13.82 19.86
CA ALA A 11 -10.36 -15.13 20.40
C ALA A 11 -10.15 -15.13 21.92
N LYS A 12 -8.89 -15.16 22.39
CA LYS A 12 -8.52 -15.11 23.81
C LYS A 12 -7.99 -13.74 24.26
N ILE A 13 -7.96 -12.77 23.35
CA ILE A 13 -7.40 -11.44 23.57
C ILE A 13 -8.56 -10.50 23.89
N GLU A 14 -8.59 -10.01 25.12
CA GLU A 14 -9.57 -9.01 25.56
C GLU A 14 -9.36 -7.69 24.81
N SER A 15 -8.12 -7.21 24.75
CA SER A 15 -7.74 -6.04 23.95
C SER A 15 -6.27 -6.11 23.55
N ALA A 16 -5.96 -5.64 22.34
CA ALA A 16 -4.59 -5.41 21.89
C ALA A 16 -4.56 -4.31 20.83
N LYS A 17 -3.46 -3.55 20.78
CA LYS A 17 -3.19 -2.54 19.75
C LYS A 17 -1.70 -2.59 19.40
N ILE A 18 -1.38 -2.57 18.11
CA ILE A 18 0.01 -2.59 17.64
C ILE A 18 0.22 -1.59 16.51
N CYS A 19 1.43 -1.07 16.42
CA CYS A 19 1.86 -0.27 15.28
C CYS A 19 2.23 -1.20 14.14
N ILE A 20 1.53 -1.07 13.02
CA ILE A 20 1.63 -1.98 11.86
C ILE A 20 2.55 -1.45 10.77
N ASN A 21 3.07 -0.23 10.89
CA ASN A 21 4.04 0.35 9.95
C ASN A 21 5.42 0.61 10.58
N SER A 22 5.71 -0.12 11.67
CA SER A 22 7.00 -0.16 12.33
C SER A 22 7.43 -1.61 12.57
N TYR A 23 8.72 -1.82 12.86
CA TYR A 23 9.20 -3.12 13.30
C TYR A 23 8.54 -3.54 14.63
N THR A 24 7.80 -4.65 14.61
CA THR A 24 7.00 -5.10 15.76
C THR A 24 7.31 -6.56 16.10
N LEU A 25 7.76 -6.79 17.34
CA LEU A 25 8.08 -8.12 17.87
C LEU A 25 7.03 -8.56 18.90
N LEU A 26 6.34 -9.69 18.65
CA LEU A 26 5.34 -10.24 19.58
C LEU A 26 5.98 -11.29 20.50
N VAL A 27 6.02 -11.01 21.81
CA VAL A 27 6.58 -11.88 22.85
C VAL A 27 5.52 -12.33 23.86
N GLY A 28 5.68 -13.53 24.44
CA GLY A 28 4.79 -14.05 25.49
C GLY A 28 4.67 -15.58 25.48
N PRO A 29 3.93 -16.17 26.45
CA PRO A 29 3.80 -17.62 26.61
C PRO A 29 3.19 -18.35 25.40
N ASN A 30 3.42 -19.66 25.28
CA ASN A 30 2.75 -20.46 24.23
C ASN A 30 1.23 -20.38 24.35
N ASN A 31 0.53 -20.42 23.21
CA ASN A 31 -0.93 -20.37 23.13
C ASN A 31 -1.57 -19.06 23.67
N SER A 32 -0.79 -17.99 23.79
CA SER A 32 -1.27 -16.65 24.22
C SER A 32 -1.96 -15.83 23.11
N GLY A 33 -2.21 -16.42 21.93
CA GLY A 33 -2.86 -15.72 20.81
C GLY A 33 -1.95 -14.95 19.85
N LYS A 34 -0.62 -14.87 20.09
CA LYS A 34 0.33 -14.11 19.25
C LYS A 34 0.24 -14.41 17.76
N THR A 35 0.31 -15.69 17.38
CA THR A 35 0.25 -16.10 15.97
C THR A 35 -1.09 -15.77 15.33
N TYR A 36 -2.17 -15.94 16.09
CA TYR A 36 -3.52 -15.60 15.66
C TYR A 36 -3.67 -14.11 15.42
N PHE A 37 -3.16 -13.29 16.35
CA PHE A 37 -3.19 -11.85 16.23
C PHE A 37 -2.32 -11.35 15.08
N MET A 38 -1.14 -11.94 14.87
CA MET A 38 -0.28 -11.63 13.72
C MET A 38 -0.99 -11.92 12.39
N GLN A 39 -1.60 -13.11 12.25
CA GLN A 39 -2.34 -13.47 11.04
C GLN A 39 -3.49 -12.50 10.77
N LEU A 40 -4.23 -12.10 11.81
CA LEU A 40 -5.28 -11.11 11.70
C LEU A 40 -4.71 -9.76 11.22
N VAL A 41 -3.66 -9.28 11.87
CA VAL A 41 -3.04 -7.98 11.53
C VAL A 41 -2.60 -7.95 10.08
N GLN A 42 -1.87 -8.98 9.63
CA GLN A 42 -1.39 -9.07 8.26
C GLN A 42 -2.55 -9.11 7.28
N GLY A 43 -3.53 -9.99 7.52
CA GLY A 43 -4.66 -10.15 6.62
C GLY A 43 -5.61 -8.94 6.55
N VAL A 44 -5.75 -8.20 7.66
CA VAL A 44 -6.50 -6.93 7.68
C VAL A 44 -5.71 -5.85 6.92
N ASN A 45 -4.40 -5.71 7.18
CA ASN A 45 -3.54 -4.72 6.51
C ASN A 45 -3.60 -4.83 4.98
N GLU A 46 -3.53 -6.04 4.43
CA GLU A 46 -3.64 -6.32 2.99
C GLU A 46 -4.99 -5.87 2.38
N ARG A 47 -6.05 -5.80 3.20
CA ARG A 47 -7.43 -5.47 2.78
C ARG A 47 -7.83 -4.03 3.06
N LEU A 48 -7.06 -3.26 3.84
CA LEU A 48 -7.46 -1.89 4.24
C LEU A 48 -7.76 -0.99 3.06
N VAL A 49 -6.95 -1.05 2.00
CA VAL A 49 -7.15 -0.23 0.79
C VAL A 49 -8.31 -0.74 -0.05
N ASP A 50 -8.66 -2.01 0.04
CA ASP A 50 -9.76 -2.60 -0.73
C ASP A 50 -11.12 -2.19 -0.17
N LEU A 51 -11.19 -1.85 1.13
CA LEU A 51 -12.37 -1.26 1.76
C LEU A 51 -12.69 0.15 1.27
N LEU A 52 -11.78 0.80 0.53
CA LEU A 52 -11.98 2.16 0.04
C LEU A 52 -12.93 2.20 -1.15
N ASP A 53 -13.95 3.04 -1.02
CA ASP A 53 -14.88 3.44 -2.07
C ASP A 53 -14.76 4.95 -2.38
N GLU A 54 -15.66 5.47 -3.22
CA GLU A 54 -15.69 6.88 -3.59
C GLU A 54 -15.87 7.83 -2.39
N LYS A 55 -16.60 7.42 -1.34
CA LYS A 55 -16.82 8.23 -0.13
C LYS A 55 -15.49 8.42 0.62
N GLY A 56 -14.70 7.35 0.76
CA GLY A 56 -13.36 7.42 1.34
C GLY A 56 -12.44 8.40 0.61
N MET A 57 -12.53 8.43 -0.73
CA MET A 57 -11.77 9.39 -1.54
C MET A 57 -12.23 10.83 -1.35
N GLN A 58 -13.54 11.07 -1.30
CA GLN A 58 -14.08 12.40 -1.07
C GLN A 58 -13.60 12.98 0.26
N ILE A 59 -13.57 12.18 1.33
CA ILE A 59 -13.07 12.58 2.65
C ILE A 59 -11.61 13.04 2.57
N LEU A 60 -10.75 12.30 1.88
CA LEU A 60 -9.35 12.69 1.68
C LEU A 60 -9.22 13.96 0.82
N GLN A 61 -10.11 14.15 -0.16
CA GLN A 61 -10.14 15.29 -1.08
C GLN A 61 -10.74 16.58 -0.52
N CYS A 62 -11.48 16.54 0.60
CA CYS A 62 -12.21 17.69 1.16
C CYS A 62 -11.35 18.93 1.52
N SER A 63 -10.01 18.86 1.42
CA SER A 63 -9.14 20.04 1.61
C SER A 63 -9.00 20.95 0.38
N LYS A 64 -9.73 20.69 -0.72
CA LYS A 64 -9.76 21.55 -1.92
C LYS A 64 -10.09 23.03 -1.63
N ASP A 65 -10.79 23.33 -0.54
CA ASP A 65 -11.25 24.69 -0.22
C ASP A 65 -10.24 25.58 0.53
N THR A 66 -9.00 25.13 0.76
CA THR A 66 -7.94 25.97 1.40
C THR A 66 -6.79 26.35 0.46
N ALA A 67 -7.00 26.25 -0.85
CA ALA A 67 -6.05 26.69 -1.86
C ALA A 67 -6.32 28.13 -2.37
N SER A 68 -6.84 29.02 -1.51
CA SER A 68 -7.15 30.41 -1.90
C SER A 68 -5.95 31.37 -1.85
N ASP A 69 -4.73 30.91 -1.55
CA ASP A 69 -3.51 31.74 -1.53
C ASP A 69 -2.35 31.13 -2.34
N ARG A 70 -2.64 30.51 -3.49
CA ARG A 70 -1.60 30.18 -4.48
C ARG A 70 -1.89 30.91 -5.78
N ASP A 71 -0.89 31.66 -6.24
CA ASP A 71 -0.90 32.48 -7.45
C ASP A 71 -1.64 31.80 -8.61
N SER A 72 -2.44 32.62 -9.28
CA SER A 72 -3.44 32.31 -10.30
C SER A 72 -2.87 31.77 -11.62
N ASP A 73 -2.19 30.62 -11.59
CA ASP A 73 -1.74 29.88 -12.79
C ASP A 73 -1.70 28.34 -12.61
N THR A 74 -2.11 27.79 -11.46
CA THR A 74 -2.10 26.34 -11.20
C THR A 74 -3.50 25.76 -11.09
N GLU A 75 -4.10 25.40 -12.23
CA GLU A 75 -5.17 24.38 -12.31
C GLU A 75 -4.63 22.98 -11.94
N ASP A 76 -4.03 22.83 -10.77
CA ASP A 76 -3.53 21.54 -10.29
C ASP A 76 -4.48 21.01 -9.22
N ALA A 77 -5.30 20.02 -9.58
CA ALA A 77 -6.30 19.40 -8.72
C ALA A 77 -5.69 18.46 -7.66
N GLY A 78 -4.63 18.89 -6.96
CA GLY A 78 -4.08 18.13 -5.84
C GLY A 78 -4.90 18.30 -4.55
N TYR A 79 -4.68 17.43 -3.57
CA TYR A 79 -5.23 17.60 -2.23
C TYR A 79 -4.21 17.26 -1.15
N MET A 80 -4.44 17.79 0.05
CA MET A 80 -3.56 17.63 1.19
C MET A 80 -4.16 16.68 2.20
N ILE A 81 -3.45 15.61 2.56
CA ILE A 81 -3.74 14.77 3.72
C ILE A 81 -3.13 15.47 4.95
N SER A 82 -4.01 15.92 5.83
CA SER A 82 -3.74 16.66 7.06
C SER A 82 -4.27 15.89 8.27
N LYS A 83 -4.08 16.45 9.45
CA LYS A 83 -4.62 15.87 10.69
C LYS A 83 -6.14 15.85 10.73
N ASP A 84 -6.83 16.77 10.06
CA ASP A 84 -8.29 16.86 10.16
C ASP A 84 -8.98 15.85 9.24
N ASN A 85 -8.54 15.75 7.98
CA ASN A 85 -9.16 14.80 7.05
C ASN A 85 -8.78 13.35 7.34
N ILE A 86 -7.58 13.10 7.89
CA ILE A 86 -7.19 11.74 8.28
C ILE A 86 -8.04 11.22 9.43
N LEU A 87 -8.50 12.08 10.36
CA LEU A 87 -9.39 11.67 11.44
C LEU A 87 -10.74 11.21 10.89
N GLN A 88 -11.36 12.01 10.01
CA GLN A 88 -12.61 11.64 9.33
C GLN A 88 -12.44 10.37 8.50
N PHE A 89 -11.29 10.23 7.82
CA PHE A 89 -10.96 9.04 7.06
C PHE A 89 -10.81 7.80 7.96
N THR A 90 -10.20 7.97 9.14
CA THR A 90 -10.06 6.91 10.15
C THR A 90 -11.42 6.42 10.62
N GLU A 91 -12.35 7.35 10.91
CA GLU A 91 -13.72 7.02 11.31
C GLU A 91 -14.46 6.25 10.23
N TYR A 92 -14.39 6.73 8.99
CA TYR A 92 -14.96 6.03 7.82
C TYR A 92 -14.38 4.62 7.64
N LEU A 93 -13.06 4.46 7.75
CA LEU A 93 -12.43 3.15 7.56
C LEU A 93 -12.79 2.18 8.68
N ASN A 94 -12.96 2.67 9.91
CA ASN A 94 -13.43 1.88 11.03
C ASN A 94 -14.89 1.47 10.90
N GLU A 95 -15.76 2.31 10.33
CA GLU A 95 -17.13 1.94 9.95
C GLU A 95 -17.10 0.77 8.95
N LYS A 96 -16.29 0.87 7.90
CA LYS A 96 -16.11 -0.21 6.91
C LYS A 96 -15.54 -1.49 7.51
N LEU A 97 -14.60 -1.39 8.42
CA LEU A 97 -14.05 -2.55 9.13
C LEU A 97 -15.11 -3.24 9.97
N ASP A 98 -15.94 -2.50 10.70
CA ASP A 98 -16.99 -3.09 11.53
C ASP A 98 -18.10 -3.76 10.68
N GLU A 99 -18.47 -3.15 9.54
CA GLU A 99 -19.42 -3.72 8.57
C GLU A 99 -18.94 -5.05 7.97
N ASN A 100 -17.63 -5.22 7.80
CA ASN A 100 -17.04 -6.34 7.05
C ASN A 100 -16.23 -7.31 7.94
N LYS A 101 -16.17 -7.10 9.26
CA LYS A 101 -15.24 -7.82 10.15
C LYS A 101 -15.42 -9.34 10.10
N GLU A 102 -16.65 -9.85 10.12
CA GLU A 102 -16.90 -11.30 10.11
C GLU A 102 -16.42 -11.93 8.81
N GLN A 103 -16.64 -11.25 7.68
CA GLN A 103 -16.16 -11.71 6.38
C GLN A 103 -14.62 -11.70 6.33
N ILE A 104 -13.99 -10.59 6.72
CA ILE A 104 -12.53 -10.45 6.73
C ILE A 104 -11.90 -11.54 7.60
N VAL A 105 -12.40 -11.73 8.82
CA VAL A 105 -11.92 -12.77 9.73
C VAL A 105 -12.08 -14.16 9.13
N ARG A 106 -13.25 -14.45 8.53
CA ARG A 106 -13.50 -15.75 7.90
C ARG A 106 -12.56 -16.02 6.73
N GLU A 107 -12.26 -15.01 5.91
CA GLU A 107 -11.30 -15.13 4.80
C GLU A 107 -9.87 -15.37 5.29
N ILE A 108 -9.44 -14.68 6.35
CA ILE A 108 -8.10 -14.81 6.92
C ILE A 108 -7.89 -16.21 7.53
N PHE A 109 -8.88 -16.70 8.29
CA PHE A 109 -8.73 -17.96 9.06
C PHE A 109 -9.37 -19.18 8.41
N GLY A 110 -10.15 -19.01 7.33
CA GLY A 110 -10.96 -20.08 6.73
C GLY A 110 -12.11 -20.58 7.63
N ARG A 111 -12.41 -19.86 8.72
CA ARG A 111 -13.44 -20.18 9.71
C ARG A 111 -13.86 -18.95 10.49
N GLU A 112 -15.00 -19.04 11.16
CA GLU A 112 -15.42 -18.02 12.11
C GLU A 112 -14.52 -18.02 13.35
N VAL A 113 -14.13 -16.83 13.79
CA VAL A 113 -13.37 -16.60 15.03
C VAL A 113 -14.10 -15.51 15.81
N PRO A 114 -14.42 -15.73 17.10
CA PRO A 114 -15.04 -14.71 17.93
C PRO A 114 -14.22 -13.42 17.91
N THR A 115 -14.85 -12.34 17.47
CA THR A 115 -14.20 -11.04 17.27
C THR A 115 -15.20 -9.96 17.64
N GLY A 116 -14.91 -9.15 18.66
CA GLY A 116 -15.76 -8.03 19.04
C GLY A 116 -15.58 -6.84 18.08
N LYS A 117 -14.36 -6.30 18.06
CA LYS A 117 -14.01 -5.10 17.29
C LYS A 117 -12.64 -5.26 16.64
N ILE A 118 -12.53 -4.77 15.41
CA ILE A 118 -11.26 -4.52 14.71
C ILE A 118 -11.27 -3.04 14.35
N TYR A 119 -10.18 -2.33 14.59
CA TYR A 119 -10.08 -0.92 14.25
C TYR A 119 -8.66 -0.55 13.84
N VAL A 120 -8.55 0.56 13.12
CA VAL A 120 -7.30 1.21 12.77
C VAL A 120 -7.26 2.64 13.29
N GLU A 121 -6.05 3.14 13.46
CA GLU A 121 -5.79 4.51 13.89
C GLU A 121 -4.58 5.05 13.13
N PHE A 122 -4.75 6.18 12.46
CA PHE A 122 -3.69 6.90 11.77
C PHE A 122 -3.24 8.10 12.60
N CYS A 123 -1.96 8.12 12.98
CA CYS A 123 -1.37 9.22 13.73
C CYS A 123 -0.36 9.98 12.85
N LEU A 124 -0.70 11.20 12.45
CA LEU A 124 0.24 12.14 11.83
C LEU A 124 0.91 12.97 12.93
N GLU A 125 2.23 13.15 12.81
CA GLU A 125 2.95 14.12 13.64
C GLU A 125 2.54 15.55 13.28
N ALA A 126 2.68 16.52 14.19
CA ALA A 126 2.10 17.86 14.05
C ALA A 126 2.51 18.59 12.75
N GLU A 127 3.74 18.37 12.28
CA GLU A 127 4.30 18.99 11.08
C GLU A 127 4.30 18.07 9.85
N GLU A 128 3.83 16.83 10.00
CA GLU A 128 3.82 15.86 8.91
C GLU A 128 2.56 16.01 8.05
N LYS A 129 2.75 16.13 6.74
CA LYS A 129 1.64 16.27 5.78
C LYS A 129 1.97 15.53 4.49
N TYR A 130 0.95 15.00 3.82
CA TYR A 130 1.11 14.34 2.53
C TYR A 130 0.32 15.06 1.43
N GLU A 131 0.99 15.46 0.36
CA GLU A 131 0.35 16.12 -0.79
C GLU A 131 0.20 15.09 -1.90
N VAL A 132 -1.05 14.91 -2.34
CA VAL A 132 -1.38 14.10 -3.50
C VAL A 132 -1.54 15.05 -4.67
N ILE A 133 -0.67 14.95 -5.65
CA ILE A 133 -0.65 15.81 -6.84
C ILE A 133 -1.00 14.95 -8.05
N PHE A 134 -1.88 15.47 -8.90
CA PHE A 134 -2.15 14.89 -10.20
C PHE A 134 -1.75 15.84 -11.32
N SER A 135 -1.16 15.30 -12.39
CA SER A 135 -0.81 16.12 -13.55
C SER A 135 -0.87 15.34 -14.85
N GLU A 136 -1.47 15.94 -15.87
CA GLU A 136 -1.45 15.46 -17.25
C GLU A 136 -0.34 16.13 -18.08
N HIS A 137 0.52 16.93 -17.44
CA HIS A 137 1.58 17.68 -18.12
C HIS A 137 2.97 17.20 -17.69
N LEU A 138 3.71 16.63 -18.63
CA LEU A 138 5.09 16.14 -18.43
C LEU A 138 6.04 17.21 -17.88
N ASP A 139 5.94 18.44 -18.38
CA ASP A 139 6.82 19.54 -17.95
C ASP A 139 6.66 19.85 -16.45
N LYS A 140 5.43 19.76 -15.94
CA LYS A 140 5.14 19.95 -14.51
C LYS A 140 5.74 18.83 -13.67
N ILE A 141 5.68 17.58 -14.14
CA ILE A 141 6.29 16.43 -13.46
C ILE A 141 7.81 16.60 -13.36
N ASN A 142 8.46 16.97 -14.47
CA ASN A 142 9.90 17.21 -14.50
C ASN A 142 10.31 18.38 -13.58
N LYS A 143 9.52 19.45 -13.54
CA LYS A 143 9.71 20.56 -12.59
C LYS A 143 9.58 20.10 -11.14
N ILE A 144 8.60 19.26 -10.81
CA ILE A 144 8.43 18.71 -9.46
C ILE A 144 9.63 17.84 -9.05
N LEU A 145 10.08 16.95 -9.94
CA LEU A 145 11.21 16.05 -9.66
C LEU A 145 12.53 16.82 -9.49
N SER A 146 12.78 17.82 -10.34
CA SER A 146 13.97 18.66 -10.24
C SER A 146 14.00 19.53 -8.98
N LEU A 147 12.86 20.09 -8.57
CA LEU A 147 12.77 20.93 -7.35
C LEU A 147 12.92 20.14 -6.05
N THR A 148 12.52 18.87 -6.05
CA THR A 148 12.57 17.98 -4.88
C THR A 148 13.90 17.24 -4.75
N GLY A 149 14.81 17.38 -5.72
CA GLY A 149 16.11 16.69 -5.73
C GLY A 149 15.99 15.17 -5.68
N SER A 150 14.81 14.62 -5.99
CA SER A 150 14.48 13.22 -5.79
C SER A 150 14.99 12.39 -6.96
N MET A 151 15.83 11.39 -6.66
CA MET A 151 16.37 10.42 -7.63
C MET A 151 15.38 9.26 -7.88
N LEU A 152 14.08 9.56 -7.92
CA LEU A 152 13.08 8.57 -8.32
C LEU A 152 13.21 8.37 -9.83
N SER A 153 13.66 7.19 -10.23
CA SER A 153 13.69 6.81 -11.64
C SER A 153 12.27 6.88 -12.19
N LEU A 154 12.10 7.57 -13.33
CA LEU A 154 10.85 7.50 -14.08
C LEU A 154 10.49 6.01 -14.30
N PRO A 155 9.21 5.65 -14.27
CA PRO A 155 8.82 4.27 -14.54
C PRO A 155 9.39 3.82 -15.90
N ALA A 156 9.82 2.56 -15.98
CA ALA A 156 10.66 2.06 -17.09
C ALA A 156 10.04 2.29 -18.48
N ASN A 157 8.71 2.24 -18.58
CA ASN A 157 7.97 2.55 -19.81
C ASN A 157 8.13 4.00 -20.28
N LEU A 158 8.29 4.97 -19.37
CA LEU A 158 8.60 6.35 -19.70
C LEU A 158 10.08 6.58 -19.96
N LEU A 159 10.97 5.81 -19.31
CA LEU A 159 12.40 5.87 -19.62
C LEU A 159 12.70 5.39 -21.06
N VAL A 160 12.02 4.34 -21.51
CA VAL A 160 12.15 3.84 -22.89
C VAL A 160 11.67 4.89 -23.89
N SER A 161 10.50 5.50 -23.65
CA SER A 161 10.00 6.57 -24.54
C SER A 161 10.82 7.86 -24.46
N ALA A 162 11.51 8.11 -23.34
CA ALA A 162 12.48 9.20 -23.22
C ALA A 162 13.70 8.97 -24.12
N ALA A 163 14.23 7.74 -24.13
CA ALA A 163 15.38 7.35 -24.94
C ALA A 163 15.06 7.40 -26.44
N ASP A 164 13.82 7.07 -26.81
CA ASP A 164 13.35 7.07 -28.21
C ASP A 164 12.80 8.42 -28.68
N GLY A 165 12.82 9.47 -27.83
CA GLY A 165 12.32 10.81 -28.17
C GLY A 165 10.79 10.92 -28.33
N ALA A 166 10.04 9.86 -28.02
CA ALA A 166 8.58 9.76 -28.15
C ALA A 166 7.83 9.97 -26.80
N LEU A 167 8.46 10.68 -25.86
CA LEU A 167 7.94 10.83 -24.49
C LEU A 167 6.56 11.50 -24.45
N SER A 168 6.35 12.53 -25.29
CA SER A 168 5.07 13.26 -25.39
C SER A 168 3.93 12.35 -25.84
N ASP A 169 4.19 11.52 -26.85
CA ASP A 169 3.19 10.66 -27.46
C ASP A 169 2.86 9.48 -26.53
N SER A 170 3.86 8.99 -25.80
CA SER A 170 3.68 7.95 -24.78
C SER A 170 2.90 8.45 -23.55
N PHE A 171 2.84 9.76 -23.30
CA PHE A 171 2.14 10.34 -22.16
C PHE A 171 0.72 10.83 -22.53
N ALA A 172 0.40 10.97 -23.81
CA ALA A 172 -0.92 11.35 -24.27
C ALA A 172 -2.00 10.39 -23.71
N GLY A 173 -3.02 10.95 -23.04
CA GLY A 173 -4.09 10.19 -22.38
C GLY A 173 -3.71 9.53 -21.05
N ARG A 174 -2.53 9.85 -20.50
CA ARG A 174 -2.07 9.40 -19.19
C ARG A 174 -2.06 10.54 -18.18
N LYS A 175 -2.20 10.16 -16.91
CA LYS A 175 -2.16 11.05 -15.75
C LYS A 175 -1.06 10.55 -14.81
N ALA A 176 -0.27 11.49 -14.30
CA ALA A 176 0.73 11.22 -13.28
C ALA A 176 0.13 11.45 -11.89
N TYR A 177 0.57 10.61 -10.98
CA TYR A 177 0.09 10.45 -9.63
C TYR A 177 1.31 10.54 -8.71
N ILE A 178 1.47 11.69 -8.05
CA ILE A 178 2.65 12.03 -7.27
C ILE A 178 2.27 12.18 -5.81
N LEU A 179 2.96 11.45 -4.94
CA LEU A 179 2.83 11.59 -3.50
C LEU A 179 4.06 12.31 -2.95
N LYS A 180 3.85 13.45 -2.32
CA LYS A 180 4.90 14.15 -1.56
C LYS A 180 4.66 14.04 -0.06
N LYS A 181 5.74 13.84 0.69
CA LYS A 181 5.75 13.92 2.14
C LYS A 181 6.48 15.17 2.59
N TYR A 182 5.87 15.91 3.49
CA TYR A 182 6.45 17.06 4.17
C TYR A 182 6.74 16.69 5.63
N SER A 183 7.90 17.11 6.12
CA SER A 183 8.35 16.97 7.51
C SER A 183 9.18 18.18 7.92
N GLU A 184 9.50 18.32 9.22
CA GLU A 184 10.35 19.43 9.72
C GLU A 184 11.68 19.55 8.98
N GLU A 185 12.32 18.40 8.71
CA GLU A 185 13.61 18.33 8.01
C GLU A 185 13.47 18.62 6.50
N LYS A 186 12.32 18.29 5.89
CA LYS A 186 12.09 18.37 4.44
C LYS A 186 10.96 19.34 4.09
N LYS A 187 11.18 20.62 4.36
CA LYS A 187 10.22 21.71 4.07
C LYS A 187 9.82 21.86 2.60
N LYS A 188 10.67 21.43 1.66
CA LYS A 188 10.37 21.45 0.21
C LYS A 188 9.55 20.24 -0.26
N GLY A 189 9.26 19.30 0.63
CA GLY A 189 8.60 18.03 0.31
C GLY A 189 9.56 17.04 -0.36
N GLU A 190 9.44 15.78 0.00
CA GLU A 190 10.12 14.65 -0.66
C GLU A 190 9.09 13.89 -1.49
N VAL A 191 9.42 13.54 -2.72
CA VAL A 191 8.57 12.64 -3.50
C VAL A 191 8.76 11.22 -2.96
N VAL A 192 7.69 10.66 -2.41
CA VAL A 192 7.67 9.30 -1.85
C VAL A 192 7.26 8.28 -2.92
N SER A 193 6.38 8.69 -3.83
CA SER A 193 5.89 7.83 -4.90
C SER A 193 5.54 8.64 -6.14
N LEU A 194 5.87 8.09 -7.31
CA LEU A 194 5.47 8.57 -8.62
C LEU A 194 4.93 7.38 -9.41
N SER A 195 3.70 7.49 -9.92
CA SER A 195 3.18 6.54 -10.89
C SER A 195 2.52 7.26 -12.06
N VAL A 196 2.52 6.64 -13.23
CA VAL A 196 1.90 7.19 -14.44
C VAL A 196 1.01 6.11 -15.02
N ARG A 197 -0.29 6.40 -15.09
CA ARG A 197 -1.32 5.46 -15.52
C ARG A 197 -2.32 6.12 -16.47
N SER A 198 -3.18 5.31 -17.10
CA SER A 198 -4.29 5.80 -17.91
C SER A 198 -5.24 6.62 -17.05
N ALA A 199 -5.71 7.77 -17.56
CA ALA A 199 -6.67 8.61 -16.84
C ALA A 199 -8.01 7.90 -16.54
N LYS A 200 -8.32 6.80 -17.24
CA LYS A 200 -9.54 6.00 -17.04
C LYS A 200 -9.50 5.10 -15.79
N GLU A 201 -8.36 4.94 -15.15
CA GLU A 201 -8.14 4.06 -13.98
C GLU A 201 -7.81 4.87 -12.72
N GLU A 202 -8.54 5.96 -12.49
CA GLU A 202 -8.22 6.91 -11.42
C GLU A 202 -8.32 6.29 -10.01
N MET A 203 -9.36 5.50 -9.75
CA MET A 203 -9.54 4.83 -8.45
C MET A 203 -8.41 3.85 -8.14
N ASP A 204 -8.03 3.00 -9.10
CA ASP A 204 -6.95 2.03 -8.91
C ASP A 204 -5.59 2.71 -8.73
N SER A 205 -5.38 3.82 -9.43
CA SER A 205 -4.17 4.64 -9.30
C SER A 205 -4.06 5.26 -7.91
N ILE A 206 -5.15 5.84 -7.39
CA ILE A 206 -5.17 6.42 -6.04
C ILE A 206 -5.06 5.30 -5.00
N LYS A 207 -5.78 4.18 -5.13
CA LYS A 207 -5.60 3.02 -4.25
C LYS A 207 -4.14 2.58 -4.20
N SER A 208 -3.47 2.48 -5.34
CA SER A 208 -2.04 2.15 -5.40
C SER A 208 -1.15 3.19 -4.70
N MET A 209 -1.47 4.48 -4.76
CA MET A 209 -0.74 5.50 -3.99
C MET A 209 -1.00 5.39 -2.49
N LEU A 210 -2.24 5.14 -2.11
CA LEU A 210 -2.65 4.98 -0.72
C LEU A 210 -2.04 3.72 -0.10
N ARG A 211 -1.80 2.65 -0.89
CA ARG A 211 -1.01 1.50 -0.44
C ARG A 211 0.39 1.93 0.04
N ASN A 212 1.07 2.85 -0.66
CA ASN A 212 2.37 3.36 -0.19
C ASN A 212 2.31 4.16 1.12
N ILE A 213 1.13 4.58 1.56
CA ILE A 213 0.93 5.35 2.80
C ILE A 213 0.40 4.44 3.92
N PHE A 214 -0.56 3.58 3.58
CA PHE A 214 -1.39 2.82 4.53
C PHE A 214 -1.13 1.32 4.52
N GLU A 215 -0.68 0.74 3.40
CA GLU A 215 -0.29 -0.66 3.36
C GLU A 215 1.13 -0.78 3.89
N CYS A 216 1.24 -1.56 4.97
CA CYS A 216 2.45 -1.56 5.75
C CYS A 216 3.21 -2.86 5.54
N ASP A 217 4.38 -2.79 4.92
CA ASP A 217 5.34 -3.90 4.83
C ASP A 217 6.07 -4.10 6.18
N SER A 218 5.30 -4.25 7.27
CA SER A 218 5.91 -4.54 8.56
C SER A 218 6.30 -6.00 8.66
N LEU A 219 7.57 -6.21 8.98
CA LEU A 219 8.13 -7.51 9.27
C LEU A 219 7.64 -7.97 10.65
N PHE A 220 6.61 -8.81 10.69
CA PHE A 220 6.12 -9.40 11.93
C PHE A 220 6.87 -10.69 12.26
N PHE A 221 7.54 -10.72 13.40
CA PHE A 221 8.16 -11.94 13.93
C PHE A 221 7.41 -12.43 15.18
N PRO A 222 6.82 -13.64 15.14
CA PRO A 222 6.47 -14.32 16.37
C PRO A 222 7.75 -14.95 16.91
N ALA A 223 8.14 -14.62 18.14
CA ALA A 223 9.25 -15.28 18.83
C ALA A 223 8.97 -16.78 19.17
N SER A 224 7.92 -17.38 18.62
CA SER A 224 7.51 -18.77 18.88
C SER A 224 7.87 -19.72 17.73
N ARG A 225 8.06 -21.01 18.04
CA ARG A 225 8.34 -22.08 17.04
C ARG A 225 7.36 -22.08 15.85
N THR A 226 6.08 -21.78 16.09
CA THR A 226 5.04 -21.75 15.04
C THR A 226 5.18 -20.55 14.10
N GLY A 227 5.69 -19.41 14.59
CA GLY A 227 5.95 -18.24 13.76
C GLY A 227 7.04 -18.46 12.73
N ILE A 228 8.13 -19.11 13.16
CA ILE A 228 9.17 -19.58 12.26
C ILE A 228 8.59 -20.58 11.25
N MET A 229 7.70 -21.50 11.64
CA MET A 229 7.06 -22.41 10.67
C MET A 229 6.19 -21.71 9.61
N LEU A 230 5.56 -20.57 9.92
CA LEU A 230 4.83 -19.78 8.91
C LEU A 230 5.77 -19.15 7.88
N LEU A 231 6.92 -18.62 8.35
CA LEU A 231 8.01 -18.19 7.46
C LEU A 231 8.53 -19.35 6.60
N TYR A 232 8.63 -20.56 7.17
CA TYR A 232 9.02 -21.75 6.41
C TYR A 232 8.01 -22.08 5.30
N ARG A 233 6.70 -21.94 5.54
CA ARG A 233 5.70 -22.19 4.49
C ARG A 233 5.85 -21.22 3.33
N GLU A 234 6.00 -19.92 3.59
CA GLU A 234 6.25 -18.94 2.52
C GLU A 234 7.60 -19.14 1.84
N PHE A 235 8.65 -19.45 2.60
CA PHE A 235 9.98 -19.68 2.06
C PHE A 235 10.00 -20.91 1.14
N PHE A 236 9.35 -22.02 1.50
CA PHE A 236 9.26 -23.19 0.63
C PHE A 236 8.20 -23.04 -0.47
N ALA A 237 7.06 -22.40 -0.21
CA ALA A 237 6.05 -22.19 -1.25
C ALA A 237 6.53 -21.25 -2.36
N ASN A 238 7.35 -20.24 -2.04
CA ASN A 238 7.74 -19.22 -3.02
C ASN A 238 9.20 -19.35 -3.51
N LYS A 239 10.16 -19.79 -2.67
CA LYS A 239 11.56 -19.94 -3.12
C LYS A 239 11.92 -21.34 -3.58
N ALA A 240 11.22 -22.39 -3.17
CA ALA A 240 11.58 -23.74 -3.63
C ALA A 240 11.30 -23.89 -5.12
N ASP A 241 10.15 -23.43 -5.62
CA ASP A 241 9.80 -23.54 -7.04
C ASP A 241 10.76 -22.76 -7.95
N ASP A 242 11.23 -21.59 -7.51
CA ASP A 242 12.25 -20.80 -8.25
C ASP A 242 13.65 -21.44 -8.18
N MET A 243 14.06 -22.01 -7.04
CA MET A 243 15.36 -22.68 -6.92
C MET A 243 15.40 -24.01 -7.68
N PHE A 244 14.29 -24.75 -7.74
CA PHE A 244 14.19 -26.01 -8.48
C PHE A 244 13.99 -25.80 -9.99
N SER A 245 13.38 -24.70 -10.43
CA SER A 245 13.26 -24.39 -11.87
C SER A 245 14.60 -24.02 -12.52
N TYR A 246 15.54 -23.46 -11.75
CA TYR A 246 16.89 -23.17 -12.22
C TYR A 246 17.81 -24.40 -12.23
N GLN A 247 17.65 -25.34 -11.30
CA GLN A 247 18.49 -26.55 -11.27
C GLN A 247 18.18 -27.55 -12.39
N VAL A 248 17.00 -27.50 -13.02
CA VAL A 248 16.66 -28.37 -14.16
C VAL A 248 17.25 -27.84 -15.48
N LYS A 249 17.71 -26.58 -15.55
CA LYS A 249 18.29 -26.00 -16.77
C LYS A 249 19.78 -26.30 -16.99
N GLU A 250 20.51 -26.82 -16.00
CA GLU A 250 21.94 -27.11 -16.14
C GLU A 250 22.29 -28.50 -16.69
N ASN A 251 21.31 -29.37 -16.90
CA ASN A 251 21.53 -30.64 -17.60
C ASN A 251 20.52 -30.80 -18.74
N GLN A 252 20.82 -30.17 -19.88
CA GLN A 252 20.23 -30.64 -21.13
C GLN A 252 20.75 -32.05 -21.43
N LEU A 253 19.82 -32.97 -21.68
CA LEU A 253 19.87 -33.74 -22.92
C LEU A 253 18.54 -33.60 -23.67
N VAL A 254 18.72 -33.01 -24.85
CA VAL A 254 17.85 -32.72 -25.98
C VAL A 254 16.86 -33.85 -26.37
N GLU A 255 15.67 -33.38 -26.77
CA GLU A 255 14.65 -33.98 -27.65
C GLU A 255 13.90 -35.27 -27.26
N LYS A 256 12.56 -35.14 -27.26
CA LYS A 256 11.72 -36.08 -28.01
C LYS A 256 10.70 -35.37 -28.90
N LYS A 257 10.97 -35.53 -30.20
CA LYS A 257 10.16 -35.41 -31.41
C LYS A 257 8.65 -35.30 -31.23
N LYS A 258 8.09 -34.36 -32.02
CA LYS A 258 6.71 -34.39 -32.54
C LYS A 258 6.34 -35.80 -33.01
N PHE A 259 5.17 -36.28 -32.60
CA PHE A 259 4.36 -37.17 -33.44
C PHE A 259 2.90 -36.70 -33.33
N GLU A 260 2.45 -36.10 -34.43
CA GLU A 260 1.06 -36.10 -34.86
C GLU A 260 0.58 -37.56 -34.97
N THR A 261 -0.67 -37.86 -34.60
CA THR A 261 -1.76 -38.18 -35.56
C THR A 261 -2.98 -38.77 -34.82
N ASN A 262 -4.16 -38.27 -35.21
CA ASN A 262 -5.41 -38.99 -35.55
C ASN A 262 -5.75 -40.26 -34.73
N LYS A 263 -6.88 -40.32 -34.01
CA LYS A 263 -8.27 -40.23 -34.52
C LYS A 263 -9.21 -40.13 -33.32
#